data_AF-A0A847LE84-F1
#
_entry.id   AF-A0A847LE84-F1
#
_cell.length_a   1.000
_cell.length_b   1.000
_cell.length_c   1.000
_cell.angle_alpha   90.00
_cell.angle_beta   90.00
_cell.angle_gamma   90.00
#
_symmetry.space_group_name_H-M   'P 1'
#
loop_
_entity.id
_entity.type
_entity.pdbx_description
1 polymer ?
#
loop_
_entity_poly.entity_id
_entity_poly.type
_entity_poly.pdbx_seq_one_letter_code
_entity_poly.pdbx_strand_id
1 'polypeptide(L)'
;MRVKDIMDSKPVTVDDSQTVFSLRELMILRQPEAILVQDQSKKLVGILTTSHLATVSNVEADEPIGKVMIRHFKRINENMTIREAASLLSASDLEALPVIDNADNLVGVVTYKDIVKDLVEDRSDQRLTPESAVVYLAMTKDPESEEYWLQKVQTNGFRAAITQVGATAEKLPIKLREATIVAAIARSVIREDPREKFSVSNAVRDIYSQLSIINPGLGGGFKVAIVRGEGRIAVAAFGRCGHALANGNEQIFMGGNII
;
A
#
# COMPACT_ATOMS: atom_id res chain seq x y z
N MET A 1 3.20 12.63 -14.64
CA MET A 1 2.63 11.40 -15.21
C MET A 1 1.44 11.72 -16.10
N ARG A 2 1.24 10.91 -17.13
CA ARG A 2 0.18 10.99 -18.13
C ARG A 2 -0.70 9.73 -18.06
N VAL A 3 -1.87 9.79 -18.67
CA VAL A 3 -2.83 8.67 -18.72
C VAL A 3 -2.19 7.38 -19.25
N LYS A 4 -1.37 7.46 -20.31
CA LYS A 4 -0.67 6.30 -20.88
C LYS A 4 0.24 5.56 -19.91
N ASP A 5 0.68 6.22 -18.84
CA ASP A 5 1.58 5.64 -17.84
C ASP A 5 0.83 4.71 -16.86
N ILE A 6 -0.50 4.85 -16.75
CA ILE A 6 -1.34 4.13 -15.76
C ILE A 6 -2.50 3.34 -16.37
N MET A 7 -2.87 3.60 -17.63
CA MET A 7 -4.03 2.96 -18.26
C MET A 7 -3.85 1.44 -18.43
N ASP A 8 -4.95 0.68 -18.38
CA ASP A 8 -4.96 -0.69 -18.87
C ASP A 8 -4.97 -0.69 -20.40
N SER A 9 -3.88 -1.17 -21.00
CA SER A 9 -3.71 -1.27 -22.46
C SER A 9 -4.44 -2.46 -23.08
N LYS A 10 -5.09 -3.32 -22.28
CA LYS A 10 -5.86 -4.49 -22.73
C LYS A 10 -7.31 -4.43 -22.22
N PRO A 11 -8.07 -3.38 -22.58
CA PRO A 11 -9.45 -3.25 -22.15
C PRO A 11 -10.30 -4.41 -22.67
N VAL A 12 -11.34 -4.75 -21.92
CA VAL A 12 -12.35 -5.73 -22.38
C VAL A 12 -13.22 -5.06 -23.44
N THR A 13 -13.18 -5.59 -24.67
CA THR A 13 -13.93 -5.08 -25.82
C THR A 13 -14.93 -6.09 -26.35
N VAL A 14 -16.07 -5.62 -26.85
CA VAL A 14 -17.11 -6.40 -27.55
C VAL A 14 -17.49 -5.73 -28.86
N ASP A 15 -18.08 -6.47 -29.78
CA ASP A 15 -18.61 -5.95 -31.05
C ASP A 15 -20.08 -5.55 -30.88
N ASP A 16 -20.53 -4.48 -31.55
CA ASP A 16 -21.89 -3.96 -31.42
C ASP A 16 -22.98 -4.89 -31.96
N SER A 17 -22.62 -5.85 -32.81
CA SER A 17 -23.51 -6.90 -33.35
C SER A 17 -23.67 -8.12 -32.43
N GLN A 18 -22.82 -8.27 -31.41
CA GLN A 18 -22.95 -9.35 -30.43
C GLN A 18 -24.23 -9.20 -29.60
N THR A 19 -24.68 -10.29 -28.97
CA THR A 19 -25.93 -10.30 -28.22
C THR A 19 -25.73 -9.98 -26.74
N VAL A 20 -26.77 -9.47 -26.10
CA VAL A 20 -26.80 -9.22 -24.64
C VAL A 20 -26.54 -10.50 -23.84
N PHE A 21 -26.94 -11.67 -24.35
CA PHE A 21 -26.59 -12.96 -23.74
C PHE A 21 -25.08 -13.16 -23.62
N SER A 22 -24.34 -12.98 -24.72
CA SER A 22 -22.87 -13.13 -24.74
C SER A 22 -22.17 -12.10 -23.85
N LEU A 23 -22.73 -10.87 -23.78
CA LEU A 23 -22.26 -9.82 -22.88
C LEU A 23 -22.38 -10.23 -21.41
N ARG A 24 -23.53 -10.80 -21.01
CA ARG A 24 -23.76 -11.25 -19.63
C ARG A 24 -22.82 -12.37 -19.22
N GLU A 25 -22.56 -13.32 -20.13
CA GLU A 25 -21.57 -14.38 -19.89
C GLU A 25 -20.17 -13.79 -19.66
N LEU A 26 -19.76 -12.83 -20.48
CA LEU A 26 -18.49 -12.12 -20.33
C LEU A 26 -18.41 -11.36 -18.99
N MET A 27 -19.50 -10.71 -18.56
CA MET A 27 -19.55 -10.00 -17.28
C MET A 27 -19.39 -10.96 -16.08
N ILE A 28 -20.01 -12.15 -16.13
CA ILE A 28 -19.90 -13.15 -15.07
C ILE A 28 -18.47 -13.70 -14.97
N LEU A 29 -17.85 -14.01 -16.11
CA LEU A 29 -16.54 -14.67 -16.16
C LEU A 29 -15.37 -13.71 -15.90
N ARG A 30 -15.47 -12.47 -16.36
CA ARG A 30 -14.36 -11.50 -16.33
C ARG A 30 -14.54 -10.38 -15.31
N GLN A 31 -15.77 -10.13 -14.84
CA GLN A 31 -16.15 -9.03 -13.95
C GLN A 31 -15.46 -7.69 -14.29
N PRO A 32 -15.54 -7.22 -15.56
CA PRO A 32 -14.89 -5.97 -15.95
C PRO A 32 -15.64 -4.76 -15.38
N GLU A 33 -14.89 -3.72 -15.04
CA GLU A 33 -15.44 -2.42 -14.58
C GLU A 33 -16.12 -1.66 -15.71
N ALA A 34 -15.57 -1.78 -16.92
CA ALA A 34 -16.18 -1.26 -18.14
C ALA A 34 -15.89 -2.17 -19.32
N ILE A 35 -16.86 -2.23 -20.23
CA ILE A 35 -16.79 -2.97 -21.49
C ILE A 35 -16.90 -1.95 -22.62
N LEU A 36 -15.90 -1.95 -23.48
CA LEU A 36 -15.82 -1.03 -24.60
C LEU A 36 -16.44 -1.68 -25.85
N VAL A 37 -17.37 -0.98 -26.49
CA VAL A 37 -18.09 -1.51 -27.66
C VAL A 37 -17.48 -0.94 -28.93
N GLN A 38 -17.04 -1.83 -29.82
CA GLN A 38 -16.47 -1.48 -31.12
C GLN A 38 -17.42 -1.87 -32.25
N ASP A 39 -17.34 -1.16 -33.37
CA ASP A 39 -17.95 -1.60 -34.62
C ASP A 39 -17.03 -2.57 -35.38
N GLN A 40 -17.52 -3.08 -36.52
CA GLN A 40 -16.77 -3.96 -37.41
C GLN A 40 -15.44 -3.34 -37.92
N SER A 41 -15.32 -2.01 -37.91
CA SER A 41 -14.11 -1.27 -38.30
C SER A 41 -13.16 -1.02 -37.14
N LYS A 42 -13.37 -1.65 -35.97
CA LYS A 42 -12.61 -1.46 -34.72
C LYS A 42 -12.71 -0.06 -34.12
N LYS A 43 -13.68 0.74 -34.55
CA LYS A 43 -13.91 2.06 -33.98
C LYS A 43 -14.71 1.93 -32.68
N LEU A 44 -14.34 2.70 -31.67
CA LEU A 44 -15.06 2.75 -30.40
C LEU A 44 -16.39 3.50 -30.56
N VAL A 45 -17.50 2.77 -30.47
CA VAL A 45 -18.87 3.29 -30.70
C VAL A 45 -19.74 3.31 -29.44
N GLY A 46 -19.32 2.63 -28.37
CA GLY A 46 -20.08 2.58 -27.13
C GLY A 46 -19.25 2.18 -25.91
N ILE A 47 -19.86 2.37 -24.74
CA ILE A 47 -19.37 1.84 -23.46
C ILE A 47 -20.54 1.20 -22.70
N LEU A 48 -20.23 0.18 -21.94
CA LEU A 48 -21.16 -0.51 -21.05
C LEU A 48 -20.49 -0.74 -19.69
N THR A 49 -21.21 -0.39 -18.63
CA THR A 49 -20.84 -0.76 -17.25
C THR A 49 -21.85 -1.75 -16.70
N THR A 50 -21.47 -2.45 -15.64
CA THR A 50 -22.38 -3.36 -14.91
C THR A 50 -23.57 -2.59 -14.33
N SER A 51 -23.31 -1.41 -13.78
CA SER A 51 -24.32 -0.47 -13.26
C SER A 51 -25.30 -0.03 -14.34
N HIS A 52 -24.84 0.31 -15.54
CA HIS A 52 -25.70 0.67 -16.66
C HIS A 52 -26.62 -0.46 -17.07
N LEU A 53 -26.09 -1.67 -17.27
CA LEU A 53 -26.90 -2.81 -17.71
C LEU A 53 -27.99 -3.17 -16.68
N ALA A 54 -27.75 -2.95 -15.38
CA ALA A 54 -28.76 -3.14 -14.33
C ALA A 54 -29.93 -2.13 -14.41
N THR A 55 -29.73 -0.96 -15.04
CA THR A 55 -30.78 0.06 -15.20
C THR A 55 -31.62 -0.11 -16.46
N VAL A 56 -31.14 -0.87 -17.46
CA VAL A 56 -31.88 -1.09 -18.70
C VAL A 56 -32.93 -2.17 -18.50
N SER A 57 -34.21 -1.79 -18.56
CA SER A 57 -35.34 -2.72 -18.49
C SER A 57 -35.80 -3.20 -19.87
N ASN A 58 -36.49 -4.34 -19.93
CA ASN A 58 -37.07 -4.92 -21.16
C ASN A 58 -36.06 -5.24 -22.28
N VAL A 59 -34.91 -5.79 -21.93
CA VAL A 59 -33.89 -6.24 -22.90
C VAL A 59 -33.98 -7.76 -23.07
N GLU A 60 -34.30 -8.22 -24.28
CA GLU A 60 -34.26 -9.63 -24.63
C GLU A 60 -32.81 -10.12 -24.81
N ALA A 61 -32.57 -11.41 -24.58
CA ALA A 61 -31.22 -11.97 -24.53
C ALA A 61 -30.51 -11.96 -25.89
N ASP A 62 -31.27 -12.03 -26.98
CA ASP A 62 -30.84 -12.01 -28.37
C ASP A 62 -30.73 -10.60 -28.96
N GLU A 63 -31.12 -9.55 -28.21
CA GLU A 63 -30.92 -8.18 -28.67
C GLU A 63 -29.44 -7.85 -28.88
N PRO A 64 -29.10 -7.07 -29.92
CA PRO A 64 -27.74 -6.63 -30.17
C PRO A 64 -27.27 -5.64 -29.10
N ILE A 65 -26.02 -5.75 -28.69
CA ILE A 65 -25.34 -4.88 -27.73
C ILE A 65 -25.46 -3.41 -28.15
N GLY A 66 -25.39 -3.12 -29.46
CA GLY A 66 -25.54 -1.77 -30.01
C GLY A 66 -26.86 -1.07 -29.63
N LYS A 67 -27.91 -1.80 -29.24
CA LYS A 67 -29.19 -1.22 -28.79
C LYS A 67 -29.18 -0.79 -27.32
N VAL A 68 -28.32 -1.38 -26.49
CA VAL A 68 -28.24 -1.12 -25.04
C VAL A 68 -27.00 -0.34 -24.61
N MET A 69 -26.01 -0.15 -25.49
CA MET A 69 -24.78 0.58 -25.18
C MET A 69 -24.99 2.07 -24.92
N ILE A 70 -24.15 2.65 -24.06
CA ILE A 70 -24.07 4.10 -23.89
C ILE A 70 -23.32 4.67 -25.09
N ARG A 71 -23.99 5.52 -25.88
CA ARG A 71 -23.41 6.17 -27.07
C ARG A 71 -22.76 7.52 -26.78
N HIS A 72 -23.23 8.20 -25.74
CA HIS A 72 -22.72 9.50 -25.32
C HIS A 72 -21.86 9.33 -24.08
N PHE A 73 -20.55 9.18 -24.30
CA PHE A 73 -19.56 9.01 -23.25
C PHE A 73 -18.35 9.89 -23.54
N LYS A 74 -17.63 10.27 -22.49
CA LYS A 74 -16.37 10.99 -22.62
C LYS A 74 -15.24 10.00 -22.92
N ARG A 75 -14.32 10.42 -23.78
CA ARG A 75 -13.04 9.77 -24.07
C ARG A 75 -11.93 10.72 -23.67
N ILE A 76 -10.77 10.18 -23.31
CA ILE A 76 -9.59 10.97 -22.96
C ILE A 76 -8.42 10.59 -23.85
N ASN A 77 -7.50 11.53 -24.05
CA ASN A 77 -6.30 11.27 -24.83
C ASN A 77 -5.21 10.68 -23.92
N GLU A 78 -4.42 9.74 -24.44
CA GLU A 78 -3.33 9.07 -23.73
C GLU A 78 -2.28 10.05 -23.15
N ASN A 79 -2.18 11.25 -23.74
CA ASN A 79 -1.23 12.28 -23.33
C ASN A 79 -1.76 13.24 -22.25
N MET A 80 -3.05 13.15 -21.89
CA MET A 80 -3.61 13.97 -20.81
C MET A 80 -2.94 13.67 -19.48
N THR A 81 -2.95 14.64 -18.57
CA THR A 81 -2.47 14.43 -17.21
C THR A 81 -3.46 13.59 -16.40
N ILE A 82 -2.96 12.88 -15.39
CA ILE A 82 -3.81 12.09 -14.49
C ILE A 82 -4.82 12.98 -13.76
N ARG A 83 -4.44 14.22 -13.42
CA ARG A 83 -5.34 15.20 -12.76
C ARG A 83 -6.53 15.58 -13.65
N GLU A 84 -6.29 15.81 -14.94
CA GLU A 84 -7.35 16.09 -15.91
C GLU A 84 -8.26 14.88 -16.08
N ALA A 85 -7.68 13.68 -16.23
CA ALA A 85 -8.44 12.43 -16.32
C ALA A 85 -9.31 12.20 -15.08
N ALA A 86 -8.77 12.39 -13.87
CA ALA A 86 -9.50 12.27 -12.61
C ALA A 86 -10.65 13.28 -12.51
N SER A 87 -10.43 14.51 -12.96
CA SER A 87 -11.46 15.55 -12.96
C SER A 87 -12.58 15.22 -13.95
N LEU A 88 -12.25 14.68 -15.12
CA LEU A 88 -13.23 14.22 -16.11
C LEU A 88 -14.01 13.00 -15.63
N LEU A 89 -13.35 12.05 -14.97
CA LEU A 89 -13.97 10.84 -14.43
C LEU A 89 -14.90 11.19 -13.26
N SER A 90 -14.46 12.08 -12.35
CA SER A 90 -15.27 12.59 -11.24
C SER A 90 -16.51 13.37 -11.69
N ALA A 91 -16.47 14.00 -12.86
CA ALA A 91 -17.58 14.72 -13.44
C ALA A 91 -18.43 13.87 -14.40
N SER A 92 -18.19 12.56 -14.47
CA SER A 92 -18.87 11.61 -15.36
C SER A 92 -19.63 10.59 -14.53
N ASP A 93 -20.78 10.13 -15.04
CA ASP A 93 -21.54 9.00 -14.47
C ASP A 93 -20.92 7.64 -14.83
N LEU A 94 -19.68 7.63 -15.30
CA LEU A 94 -18.98 6.43 -15.77
C LEU A 94 -17.91 6.03 -14.77
N GLU A 95 -17.76 4.73 -14.56
CA GLU A 95 -16.75 4.14 -13.66
C GLU A 95 -15.35 4.07 -14.32
N ALA A 96 -15.29 4.28 -15.64
CA ALA A 96 -14.08 4.25 -16.44
C ALA A 96 -14.16 5.21 -17.64
N LEU A 97 -13.01 5.66 -18.11
CA LEU A 97 -12.87 6.46 -19.33
C LEU A 97 -12.05 5.70 -20.38
N PRO A 98 -12.57 5.54 -21.61
CA PRO A 98 -11.78 5.02 -22.72
C PRO A 98 -10.65 5.99 -23.08
N VAL A 99 -9.47 5.44 -23.34
CA VAL A 99 -8.27 6.18 -23.72
C VAL A 99 -8.01 6.01 -25.21
N ILE A 100 -7.87 7.13 -25.90
CA ILE A 100 -7.57 7.18 -27.33
C ILE A 100 -6.21 7.83 -27.61
N ASP A 101 -5.60 7.47 -28.74
CA ASP A 101 -4.42 8.16 -29.27
C ASP A 101 -4.82 9.45 -30.02
N ASN A 102 -3.83 10.11 -30.65
CA ASN A 102 -4.06 11.31 -31.46
C ASN A 102 -4.77 11.03 -32.80
N ALA A 103 -4.87 9.77 -33.21
CA ALA A 103 -5.53 9.32 -34.43
C ALA A 103 -6.96 8.77 -34.16
N ASP A 104 -7.50 8.99 -32.95
CA ASP A 104 -8.82 8.52 -32.49
C ASP A 104 -8.94 6.98 -32.40
N ASN A 105 -7.82 6.27 -32.28
CA ASN A 105 -7.81 4.83 -32.02
C ASN A 105 -7.90 4.56 -30.53
N LEU A 106 -8.69 3.55 -30.15
CA LEU A 106 -8.73 3.05 -28.78
C LEU A 106 -7.39 2.37 -28.41
N VAL A 107 -6.71 2.89 -27.39
CA VAL A 107 -5.43 2.37 -26.90
C VAL A 107 -5.50 1.84 -25.46
N GLY A 108 -6.58 2.12 -24.73
CA GLY A 108 -6.73 1.61 -23.37
C GLY A 108 -8.00 2.07 -22.66
N VAL A 109 -8.05 1.80 -21.36
CA VAL A 109 -9.08 2.29 -20.45
C VAL A 109 -8.41 2.73 -19.14
N VAL A 110 -8.95 3.77 -18.50
CA VAL A 110 -8.54 4.15 -17.14
C VAL A 110 -9.75 4.15 -16.22
N THR A 111 -9.60 3.59 -15.02
CA THR A 111 -10.66 3.53 -14.01
C THR A 111 -10.27 4.28 -12.75
N TYR A 112 -11.22 4.43 -11.81
CA TYR A 112 -10.92 5.00 -10.49
C TYR A 112 -9.82 4.23 -9.77
N LYS A 113 -9.74 2.89 -9.95
CA LYS A 113 -8.72 2.07 -9.29
C LYS A 113 -7.32 2.39 -9.79
N ASP A 114 -7.15 2.61 -11.09
CA ASP A 114 -5.86 2.97 -11.68
C ASP A 114 -5.36 4.31 -11.13
N ILE A 115 -6.26 5.30 -11.07
CA ILE A 115 -5.96 6.64 -10.54
C ILE A 115 -5.64 6.58 -9.03
N VAL A 116 -6.40 5.83 -8.25
CA VAL A 116 -6.19 5.70 -6.80
C VAL A 116 -4.93 4.91 -6.48
N LYS A 117 -4.68 3.82 -7.21
CA LYS A 117 -3.45 3.03 -7.07
C LYS A 117 -2.23 3.91 -7.27
N ASP A 118 -2.25 4.75 -8.31
CA ASP A 118 -1.19 5.72 -8.56
C ASP A 118 -1.06 6.78 -7.45
N LEU A 119 -2.16 7.38 -7.00
CA LEU A 119 -2.13 8.35 -5.88
C LEU A 119 -1.54 7.76 -4.58
N VAL A 120 -1.70 6.45 -4.38
CA VAL A 120 -1.13 5.71 -3.23
C VAL A 120 0.32 5.34 -3.49
N GLU A 121 0.69 4.98 -4.72
CA GLU A 121 2.06 4.64 -5.13
C GLU A 121 2.96 5.89 -5.23
N ASP A 122 2.47 7.04 -5.67
CA ASP A 122 3.21 8.32 -5.76
C ASP A 122 3.54 8.88 -4.35
N ARG A 123 2.75 8.50 -3.33
CA ARG A 123 3.08 8.75 -1.91
C ARG A 123 4.07 7.74 -1.31
N SER A 124 4.38 6.66 -2.02
CA SER A 124 5.26 5.58 -1.55
C SER A 124 6.73 5.79 -1.89
N ASP A 125 7.09 6.88 -2.61
CA ASP A 125 8.46 7.14 -3.02
C ASP A 125 9.36 7.71 -1.89
N GLN A 126 8.85 7.82 -0.66
CA GLN A 126 9.73 7.69 0.50
C GLN A 126 10.12 6.22 0.64
N ARG A 127 11.19 5.82 -0.06
CA ARG A 127 11.80 4.50 0.11
C ARG A 127 11.90 4.17 1.60
N LEU A 128 11.24 3.10 2.00
CA LEU A 128 11.30 2.64 3.37
C LEU A 128 12.76 2.30 3.69
N THR A 129 13.31 2.98 4.69
CA THR A 129 14.65 2.67 5.24
C THR A 129 14.50 1.82 6.50
N PRO A 130 15.51 1.03 6.90
CA PRO A 130 15.51 0.33 8.18
C PRO A 130 15.19 1.26 9.36
N GLU A 131 15.71 2.49 9.34
CA GLU A 131 15.50 3.50 10.39
C GLU A 131 14.04 3.98 10.42
N SER A 132 13.45 4.33 9.28
CA SER A 132 12.03 4.70 9.24
C SER A 132 11.12 3.51 9.59
N ALA A 133 11.50 2.28 9.20
CA ALA A 133 10.72 1.08 9.43
C ALA A 133 10.60 0.77 10.93
N VAL A 134 11.69 0.88 11.71
CA VAL A 134 11.62 0.66 13.16
C VAL A 134 10.74 1.70 13.85
N VAL A 135 10.71 2.95 13.37
CA VAL A 135 9.80 3.99 13.90
C VAL A 135 8.36 3.58 13.70
N TYR A 136 7.97 3.27 12.46
CA TYR A 136 6.59 2.90 12.15
C TYR A 136 6.15 1.66 12.93
N LEU A 137 6.97 0.61 12.97
CA LEU A 137 6.68 -0.62 13.70
C LEU A 137 6.58 -0.40 15.23
N ALA A 138 7.46 0.41 15.81
CA ALA A 138 7.45 0.68 17.24
C ALA A 138 6.25 1.54 17.67
N MET A 139 5.73 2.39 16.78
CA MET A 139 4.62 3.30 17.06
C MET A 139 3.23 2.73 16.76
N THR A 140 3.11 1.51 16.21
CA THR A 140 1.80 0.89 15.97
C THR A 140 1.06 0.64 17.29
N LYS A 141 -0.22 0.98 17.31
CA LYS A 141 -1.07 0.95 18.51
C LYS A 141 -2.04 -0.23 18.55
N ASP A 142 -2.31 -0.82 17.40
CA ASP A 142 -3.27 -1.89 17.20
C ASP A 142 -2.68 -3.01 16.33
N PRO A 143 -3.24 -4.23 16.40
CA PRO A 143 -2.74 -5.39 15.65
C PRO A 143 -2.83 -5.24 14.13
N GLU A 144 -3.85 -4.55 13.59
CA GLU A 144 -4.04 -4.40 12.14
C GLU A 144 -2.93 -3.53 11.54
N SER A 145 -2.63 -2.39 12.18
CA SER A 145 -1.51 -1.52 11.84
C SER A 145 -0.17 -2.27 11.94
N GLU A 146 0.01 -3.09 12.97
CA GLU A 146 1.23 -3.88 13.16
C GLU A 146 1.45 -4.88 12.01
N GLU A 147 0.42 -5.64 11.65
CA GLU A 147 0.47 -6.61 10.55
C GLU A 147 0.76 -5.90 9.21
N TYR A 148 0.07 -4.79 8.94
CA TYR A 148 0.31 -3.97 7.74
C TYR A 148 1.78 -3.54 7.62
N TRP A 149 2.36 -2.99 8.69
CA TRP A 149 3.74 -2.52 8.65
C TRP A 149 4.76 -3.66 8.59
N LEU A 150 4.50 -4.80 9.25
CA LEU A 150 5.34 -5.99 9.12
C LEU A 150 5.37 -6.49 7.67
N GLN A 151 4.20 -6.59 7.03
CA GLN A 151 4.09 -6.98 5.64
C GLN A 151 4.82 -5.98 4.72
N LYS A 152 4.61 -4.67 4.93
CA LYS A 152 5.26 -3.62 4.13
C LYS A 152 6.78 -3.68 4.24
N VAL A 153 7.31 -3.90 5.45
CA VAL A 153 8.76 -4.05 5.69
C VAL A 153 9.32 -5.28 4.98
N GLN A 154 8.60 -6.40 4.99
CA GLN A 154 8.98 -7.63 4.28
C GLN A 154 8.97 -7.46 2.76
N THR A 155 7.93 -6.82 2.20
CA THR A 155 7.85 -6.52 0.76
C THR A 155 8.98 -5.60 0.29
N ASN A 156 9.53 -4.77 1.18
CA ASN A 156 10.74 -3.96 0.92
C ASN A 156 12.06 -4.74 1.11
N GLY A 157 12.01 -6.06 1.30
CA GLY A 157 13.18 -6.93 1.39
C GLY A 157 13.86 -6.95 2.76
N PHE A 158 13.25 -6.37 3.79
CA PHE A 158 13.83 -6.33 5.12
C PHE A 158 13.26 -7.42 6.02
N ARG A 159 14.04 -7.79 7.05
CA ARG A 159 13.58 -8.70 8.12
C ARG A 159 13.30 -7.89 9.38
N ALA A 160 12.20 -8.18 10.05
CA ALA A 160 11.80 -7.43 11.23
C ALA A 160 11.27 -8.29 12.38
N ALA A 161 11.40 -7.75 13.59
CA ALA A 161 10.86 -8.31 14.81
C ALA A 161 10.29 -7.19 15.68
N ILE A 162 9.28 -7.53 16.48
CA ILE A 162 8.72 -6.64 17.50
C ILE A 162 8.74 -7.38 18.83
N THR A 163 9.01 -6.65 19.90
CA THR A 163 8.87 -7.13 21.28
C THR A 163 8.42 -6.01 22.20
N GLN A 164 8.15 -6.33 23.47
CA GLN A 164 7.79 -5.35 24.49
C GLN A 164 8.67 -5.54 25.72
N VAL A 165 9.09 -4.43 26.32
CA VAL A 165 10.01 -4.42 27.45
C VAL A 165 9.48 -3.48 28.53
N GLY A 166 9.32 -4.01 29.74
CA GLY A 166 9.01 -3.23 30.94
C GLY A 166 10.00 -3.54 32.05
N ALA A 167 10.57 -2.50 32.67
CA ALA A 167 11.55 -2.67 33.74
C ALA A 167 11.69 -1.42 34.62
N THR A 168 12.19 -1.63 35.85
CA THR A 168 12.73 -0.55 36.68
C THR A 168 13.99 0.03 36.05
N ALA A 169 14.33 1.28 36.37
CA ALA A 169 15.48 1.97 35.78
C ALA A 169 16.81 1.19 35.91
N GLU A 170 17.02 0.51 37.04
CA GLU A 170 18.18 -0.34 37.30
C GLU A 170 18.28 -1.54 36.34
N LYS A 171 17.15 -2.19 36.04
CA LYS A 171 17.11 -3.43 35.23
C LYS A 171 16.83 -3.17 33.76
N LEU A 172 16.40 -1.97 33.40
CA LEU A 172 16.00 -1.59 32.05
C LEU A 172 17.08 -1.85 30.99
N PRO A 173 18.37 -1.53 31.20
CA PRO A 173 19.40 -1.75 30.18
C PRO A 173 19.60 -3.23 29.84
N ILE A 174 19.54 -4.09 30.87
CA ILE A 174 19.72 -5.54 30.72
C ILE A 174 18.50 -6.13 30.01
N LYS A 175 17.30 -5.85 30.50
CA LYS A 175 16.05 -6.38 29.93
C LYS A 175 15.83 -5.91 28.50
N LEU A 176 16.12 -4.65 28.20
CA LEU A 176 15.97 -4.10 26.84
C LEU A 176 16.87 -4.84 25.86
N ARG A 177 18.14 -5.02 26.19
CA ARG A 177 19.11 -5.73 25.37
C ARG A 177 18.75 -7.21 25.18
N GLU A 178 18.44 -7.91 26.26
CA GLU A 178 18.10 -9.34 26.20
C GLU A 178 16.83 -9.59 25.39
N ALA A 179 15.75 -8.87 25.68
CA ALA A 179 14.49 -9.04 24.95
C ALA A 179 14.63 -8.72 23.46
N THR A 180 15.41 -7.68 23.11
CA THR A 180 15.67 -7.30 21.72
C THR A 180 16.44 -8.41 20.97
N ILE A 181 17.50 -8.96 21.58
CA ILE A 181 18.29 -10.04 20.99
C ILE A 181 17.44 -11.31 20.82
N VAL A 182 16.71 -11.71 21.85
CA VAL A 182 15.86 -12.90 21.83
C VAL A 182 14.79 -12.78 20.74
N ALA A 183 14.11 -11.63 20.65
CA ALA A 183 13.09 -11.40 19.63
C ALA A 183 13.68 -11.41 18.20
N ALA A 184 14.85 -10.78 18.02
CA ALA A 184 15.52 -10.73 16.73
C ALA A 184 15.96 -12.11 16.24
N ILE A 185 16.39 -13.00 17.14
CA ILE A 185 16.72 -14.40 16.80
C ILE A 185 15.44 -15.19 16.52
N ALA A 186 14.43 -15.10 17.38
CA ALA A 186 13.18 -15.85 17.26
C ALA A 186 12.45 -15.58 15.94
N ARG A 187 12.57 -14.37 15.39
CA ARG A 187 12.00 -13.98 14.09
C ARG A 187 13.01 -13.99 12.94
N SER A 188 14.17 -14.62 13.14
CA SER A 188 15.21 -14.78 12.11
C SER A 188 15.72 -13.45 11.51
N VAL A 189 15.62 -12.34 12.25
CA VAL A 189 16.20 -11.05 11.86
C VAL A 189 17.73 -11.13 11.93
N ILE A 190 18.23 -11.74 13.00
CA ILE A 190 19.64 -12.08 13.16
C ILE A 190 19.82 -13.58 13.35
N ARG A 191 21.03 -14.06 13.06
CA ARG A 191 21.47 -15.41 13.39
C ARG A 191 21.90 -15.47 14.84
N GLU A 192 21.94 -16.69 15.39
CA GLU A 192 22.50 -16.95 16.70
C GLU A 192 24.05 -16.92 16.67
N ASP A 193 24.61 -15.79 16.28
CA ASP A 193 26.04 -15.55 16.11
C ASP A 193 26.50 -14.40 17.03
N PRO A 194 27.67 -14.50 17.68
CA PRO A 194 28.16 -13.44 18.56
C PRO A 194 28.24 -12.06 17.89
N ARG A 195 28.71 -11.95 16.63
CA ARG A 195 28.87 -10.66 15.95
C ARG A 195 27.51 -10.00 15.72
N GLU A 196 26.54 -10.77 15.24
CA GLU A 196 25.19 -10.24 15.00
C GLU A 196 24.48 -9.86 16.32
N LYS A 197 24.66 -10.65 17.39
CA LYS A 197 24.20 -10.32 18.75
C LYS A 197 24.85 -9.01 19.25
N PHE A 198 26.15 -8.82 19.02
CA PHE A 198 26.85 -7.58 19.36
C PHE A 198 26.31 -6.38 18.58
N SER A 199 25.96 -6.54 17.29
CA SER A 199 25.39 -5.45 16.51
C SER A 199 24.04 -4.98 17.05
N VAL A 200 23.16 -5.90 17.45
CA VAL A 200 21.91 -5.54 18.15
C VAL A 200 22.21 -4.87 19.50
N SER A 201 23.15 -5.41 20.27
CA SER A 201 23.53 -4.83 21.57
C SER A 201 24.06 -3.39 21.45
N ASN A 202 24.80 -3.07 20.37
CA ASN A 202 25.30 -1.72 20.12
C ASN A 202 24.15 -0.77 19.74
N ALA A 203 23.23 -1.20 18.88
CA ALA A 203 22.04 -0.40 18.56
C ALA A 203 21.19 -0.12 19.83
N VAL A 204 21.04 -1.11 20.73
CA VAL A 204 20.34 -0.91 22.01
C VAL A 204 21.12 0.03 22.95
N ARG A 205 22.45 0.05 22.89
CA ARG A 205 23.27 0.98 23.68
C ARG A 205 23.03 2.45 23.27
N ASP A 206 22.80 2.72 22.00
CA ASP A 206 22.47 4.07 21.52
C ASP A 206 21.11 4.53 22.08
N ILE A 207 20.12 3.63 22.10
CA ILE A 207 18.83 3.86 22.74
C ILE A 207 19.00 4.19 24.22
N TYR A 208 19.81 3.40 24.94
CA TYR A 208 20.06 3.64 26.35
C TYR A 208 20.75 4.99 26.59
N SER A 209 21.69 5.38 25.73
CA SER A 209 22.37 6.66 25.83
C SER A 209 21.38 7.83 25.73
N GLN A 210 20.35 7.73 24.88
CA GLN A 210 19.27 8.72 24.80
C GLN A 210 18.35 8.68 26.03
N LEU A 211 17.99 7.49 26.51
CA LEU A 211 17.21 7.31 27.74
C LEU A 211 17.91 7.92 28.97
N SER A 212 19.23 7.82 29.05
CA SER A 212 20.01 8.39 30.15
C SER A 212 19.98 9.91 30.17
N ILE A 213 19.93 10.56 29.00
CA ILE A 213 19.88 12.04 28.89
C ILE A 213 18.59 12.59 29.52
N ILE A 214 17.46 11.90 29.31
CA ILE A 214 16.16 12.32 29.81
C ILE A 214 15.87 11.88 31.25
N ASN A 215 16.76 11.06 31.84
CA ASN A 215 16.60 10.38 33.12
C ASN A 215 15.34 9.46 33.18
N PRO A 216 15.50 8.12 33.13
CA PRO A 216 14.36 7.20 33.11
C PRO A 216 13.56 7.14 34.43
N GLY A 217 13.99 7.83 35.48
CA GLY A 217 13.29 7.90 36.77
C GLY A 217 13.13 6.52 37.41
N LEU A 218 11.89 6.08 37.62
CA LEU A 218 11.59 4.77 38.22
C LEU A 218 11.72 3.61 37.24
N GLY A 219 11.66 3.86 35.93
CA GLY A 219 11.66 2.82 34.91
C GLY A 219 10.90 3.22 33.65
N GLY A 220 10.60 2.24 32.79
CA GLY A 220 9.91 2.47 31.53
C GLY A 220 9.27 1.23 30.95
N GLY A 221 8.31 1.45 30.08
CA GLY A 221 7.63 0.43 29.27
C GLY A 221 7.69 0.83 27.80
N PHE A 222 8.25 -0.06 26.97
CA PHE A 222 8.53 0.22 25.56
C PHE A 222 8.08 -0.91 24.66
N LYS A 223 7.47 -0.55 23.54
CA LYS A 223 7.41 -1.39 22.35
C LYS A 223 8.72 -1.21 21.59
N VAL A 224 9.34 -2.32 21.23
CA VAL A 224 10.66 -2.34 20.58
C VAL A 224 10.52 -2.98 19.22
N ALA A 225 10.99 -2.30 18.19
CA ALA A 225 11.07 -2.82 16.82
C ALA A 225 12.53 -2.99 16.42
N ILE A 226 12.81 -4.07 15.68
CA ILE A 226 14.12 -4.39 15.14
C ILE A 226 13.94 -4.60 13.63
N VAL A 227 14.75 -3.94 12.81
CA VAL A 227 14.75 -4.14 11.35
C VAL A 227 16.16 -4.33 10.86
N ARG A 228 16.39 -5.40 10.10
CA ARG A 228 17.64 -5.65 9.37
C ARG A 228 17.44 -5.34 7.90
N GLY A 229 18.22 -4.39 7.40
CA GLY A 229 18.40 -4.12 5.98
C GLY A 229 19.72 -4.67 5.46
N GLU A 230 20.16 -4.18 4.30
CA GLU A 230 21.46 -4.55 3.74
C GLU A 230 22.61 -3.95 4.57
N GLY A 231 23.39 -4.83 5.22
CA GLY A 231 24.60 -4.47 5.96
C GLY A 231 24.39 -3.66 7.25
N ARG A 232 23.14 -3.45 7.67
CA ARG A 232 22.82 -2.72 8.91
C ARG A 232 21.60 -3.26 9.63
N ILE A 233 21.57 -2.99 10.94
CA ILE A 233 20.42 -3.22 11.81
C ILE A 233 20.02 -1.91 12.47
N ALA A 234 18.72 -1.64 12.48
CA ALA A 234 18.11 -0.53 13.20
C ALA A 234 17.24 -1.09 14.33
N VAL A 235 17.16 -0.37 15.44
CA VAL A 235 16.30 -0.67 16.57
C VAL A 235 15.62 0.62 17.01
N ALA A 236 14.32 0.57 17.30
CA ALA A 236 13.60 1.65 17.97
C ALA A 236 12.87 1.15 19.20
N ALA A 237 12.82 1.97 20.24
CA ALA A 237 12.00 1.75 21.43
C ALA A 237 11.05 2.93 21.59
N PHE A 238 9.74 2.66 21.56
CA PHE A 238 8.68 3.66 21.72
C PHE A 238 7.84 3.34 22.95
N GLY A 239 7.66 4.33 23.83
CA GLY A 239 6.85 4.14 25.02
C GLY A 239 7.06 5.22 26.06
N ARG A 240 6.78 4.90 27.33
CA ARG A 240 6.78 5.88 28.44
C ARG A 240 7.84 5.53 29.47
N CYS A 241 8.47 6.54 30.05
CA CYS A 241 9.41 6.41 31.18
C CYS A 241 9.29 7.58 32.16
N GLY A 242 9.89 7.44 33.34
CA GLY A 242 9.88 8.47 34.39
C GLY A 242 8.95 8.16 35.57
N HIS A 243 8.63 9.19 36.37
CA HIS A 243 7.91 9.05 37.65
C HIS A 243 6.42 8.68 37.48
N ALA A 244 5.81 9.00 36.35
CA ALA A 244 4.40 8.73 36.08
C ALA A 244 4.27 7.86 34.84
N LEU A 245 4.47 6.55 34.94
CA LEU A 245 4.29 5.63 33.80
C LEU A 245 2.88 5.70 33.19
N ALA A 246 1.87 5.97 34.02
CA ALA A 246 0.48 6.08 33.58
C ALA A 246 0.20 7.35 32.75
N ASN A 247 0.87 8.48 33.05
CA ASN A 247 0.59 9.81 32.45
C ASN A 247 1.81 10.46 31.79
N GLY A 248 2.93 9.73 31.67
CA GLY A 248 4.17 10.24 31.11
C GLY A 248 4.07 10.41 29.60
N ASN A 249 4.89 11.33 29.07
CA ASN A 249 4.97 11.54 27.63
C ASN A 249 5.49 10.28 26.93
N GLU A 250 4.87 9.96 25.80
CA GLU A 250 5.41 8.95 24.89
C GLU A 250 6.66 9.50 24.22
N GLN A 251 7.71 8.69 24.20
CA GLN A 251 9.01 9.03 23.65
C GLN A 251 9.50 7.90 22.77
N ILE A 252 10.28 8.27 21.75
CA ILE A 252 10.94 7.34 20.86
C ILE A 252 12.45 7.48 20.98
N PHE A 253 13.12 6.34 20.99
CA PHE A 253 14.56 6.22 21.01
C PHE A 253 14.97 5.30 19.87
N MET A 254 16.09 5.61 19.23
CA MET A 254 16.57 4.79 18.11
C MET A 254 18.06 4.52 18.21
N GLY A 255 18.48 3.40 17.66
CA GLY A 255 19.89 3.07 17.51
C GLY A 255 20.12 2.22 16.28
N GLY A 256 21.36 2.17 15.83
CA GLY A 256 21.71 1.41 14.65
C GLY A 256 23.14 0.91 14.72
N ASN A 257 23.42 -0.19 14.03
CA ASN A 257 24.78 -0.66 13.84
C ASN A 257 24.94 -1.38 12.52
N ILE A 258 26.18 -1.47 12.04
CA ILE A 258 26.56 -2.30 10.89
C ILE A 258 26.48 -3.78 11.32
N ILE A 259 26.05 -4.67 10.42
CA ILE A 259 25.87 -6.12 10.68
C ILE A 259 26.38 -6.99 9.54
#